data_AF-A0A843BL32-F1
#
_entry.id   AF-A0A843BL32-F1
#
_cell.length_a   1.000
_cell.length_b   1.000
_cell.length_c   1.000
_cell.angle_alpha   90.00
_cell.angle_beta   90.00
_cell.angle_gamma   90.00
#
_symmetry.space_group_name_H-M   'P 1'
#
loop_
_entity.id
_entity.type
_entity.pdbx_description
1 polymer ?
#
loop_
_entity_poly.entity_id
_entity_poly.type
_entity_poly.pdbx_seq_one_letter_code
_entity_poly.pdbx_strand_id
1 'polypeptide(L)'
;MNTDSNISIMIKFDKPIQTKSGMDIGDVWNKLQQCWIDYKKAKFDHDYKNARNYALQIRKFQQDIGLKQANFPELVESTVKQ
;
A
#
# COMPACT_ATOMS: atom_id res chain seq x y z
N MET A 1 51.40 14.70 -13.84
CA MET A 1 51.05 13.96 -12.62
C MET A 1 49.55 14.09 -12.45
N ASN A 2 48.86 12.95 -12.51
CA ASN A 2 47.40 12.88 -12.56
C ASN A 2 46.82 13.45 -11.26
N THR A 3 45.98 14.49 -11.38
CA THR A 3 45.07 14.85 -10.31
C THR A 3 43.97 13.80 -10.28
N ASP A 4 43.99 12.96 -9.26
CA ASP A 4 42.95 11.99 -8.97
C ASP A 4 41.59 12.67 -9.09
N SER A 5 40.88 12.28 -10.14
CA SER A 5 39.51 12.69 -10.35
C SER A 5 38.72 12.13 -9.18
N ASN A 6 38.42 12.98 -8.21
CA ASN A 6 37.45 12.73 -7.15
C ASN A 6 36.13 12.36 -7.85
N ILE A 7 35.89 11.06 -8.02
CA ILE A 7 34.60 10.54 -8.45
C ILE A 7 33.68 10.73 -7.26
N SER A 8 33.14 11.94 -7.11
CA SER A 8 31.92 12.15 -6.32
C SER A 8 30.82 11.37 -7.02
N ILE A 9 30.64 10.12 -6.60
CA ILE A 9 29.45 9.34 -6.89
C ILE A 9 28.31 10.04 -6.16
N MET A 10 27.77 11.09 -6.77
CA MET A 10 26.42 11.55 -6.46
C MET A 10 25.50 10.40 -6.84
N ILE A 11 25.22 9.53 -5.87
CA ILE A 11 24.08 8.62 -5.94
C ILE A 11 22.87 9.54 -6.13
N LYS A 12 22.40 9.65 -7.38
CA LYS A 12 21.17 10.36 -7.68
C LYS A 12 20.08 9.56 -6.98
N PHE A 13 19.62 10.05 -5.84
CA PHE A 13 18.35 9.61 -5.27
C PHE A 13 17.30 10.00 -6.31
N ASP A 14 16.95 9.04 -7.17
CA ASP A 14 15.80 9.18 -8.04
C ASP A 14 14.61 9.60 -7.18
N LYS A 15 13.82 10.55 -7.68
CA LYS A 15 12.65 11.04 -6.94
C LYS A 15 11.81 9.82 -6.55
N PRO A 16 11.28 9.77 -5.31
CA PRO A 16 10.46 8.65 -4.87
C PRO A 16 9.37 8.38 -5.92
N ILE A 17 9.22 7.12 -6.32
CA ILE A 17 8.18 6.72 -7.26
C ILE A 17 6.86 7.09 -6.60
N GLN A 18 6.16 8.07 -7.16
CA GLN A 18 4.90 8.53 -6.59
C GLN A 18 3.77 7.64 -7.06
N THR A 19 2.82 7.40 -6.16
CA THR A 19 1.56 6.72 -6.48
C THR A 19 0.61 7.67 -7.22
N LYS A 20 -0.55 7.17 -7.66
CA LYS A 20 -1.56 8.02 -8.32
C LYS A 20 -2.05 9.18 -7.42
N SER A 21 -1.98 9.01 -6.11
CA SER A 21 -2.30 10.03 -5.12
C SER A 21 -1.15 10.99 -4.79
N GLY A 22 0.04 10.79 -5.38
CA GLY A 22 1.22 11.61 -5.12
C GLY A 22 2.01 11.23 -3.86
N MET A 23 1.61 10.16 -3.15
CA MET A 23 2.36 9.63 -2.01
C MET A 23 3.60 8.85 -2.49
N ASP A 24 4.62 8.77 -1.64
CA ASP A 24 5.74 7.85 -1.87
C ASP A 24 5.26 6.40 -1.90
N ILE A 25 5.71 5.63 -2.89
CA ILE A 25 5.33 4.23 -3.05
C ILE A 25 5.73 3.38 -1.84
N GLY A 26 6.87 3.68 -1.20
CA GLY A 26 7.34 3.00 0.00
C GLY A 26 6.42 3.25 1.18
N ASP A 27 5.99 4.49 1.39
CA ASP A 27 5.00 4.85 2.40
C ASP A 27 3.65 4.16 2.16
N VAL A 28 3.18 4.10 0.91
CA VAL A 28 1.94 3.39 0.57
C VAL A 28 2.09 1.89 0.79
N TRP A 29 3.25 1.31 0.50
CA TRP A 29 3.54 -0.10 0.78
C TRP A 29 3.52 -0.39 2.29
N ASN A 30 4.16 0.45 3.10
CA ASN A 30 4.16 0.32 4.56
C ASN A 30 2.74 0.41 5.13
N LYS A 31 1.94 1.38 4.68
CA LYS A 31 0.52 1.52 5.06
C LYS A 31 -0.33 0.33 4.61
N LEU A 32 -0.08 -0.19 3.42
CA LEU A 32 -0.74 -1.39 2.90
C LEU A 32 -0.44 -2.61 3.79
N GLN A 33 0.82 -2.83 4.15
CA GLN A 33 1.21 -3.92 5.05
C GLN A 33 0.54 -3.78 6.42
N GLN A 34 0.51 -2.57 6.99
CA GLN A 34 -0.16 -2.30 8.25
C GLN A 34 -1.67 -2.61 8.17
N CYS A 35 -2.36 -2.17 7.11
CA CYS A 35 -3.79 -2.47 6.93
C CYS A 35 -4.06 -3.98 6.82
N TRP A 36 -3.16 -4.76 6.23
CA TRP A 36 -3.28 -6.21 6.21
C TRP A 36 -3.16 -6.85 7.59
N ILE A 37 -2.29 -6.32 8.45
CA ILE A 37 -2.14 -6.78 9.84
C ILE A 37 -3.41 -6.45 10.63
N ASP A 38 -3.89 -5.20 10.54
CA ASP A 38 -5.08 -4.75 11.26
C ASP A 38 -6.34 -5.47 10.76
N TYR A 39 -6.44 -5.75 9.46
CA TYR A 39 -7.49 -6.58 8.89
C TYR A 39 -7.53 -7.98 9.52
N LYS A 40 -6.37 -8.66 9.59
CA LYS A 40 -6.27 -10.00 10.20
C LYS A 40 -6.62 -9.97 11.68
N LYS A 41 -6.17 -8.93 12.41
CA LYS A 41 -6.48 -8.74 13.82
C LYS A 41 -7.99 -8.50 14.03
N ALA A 42 -8.59 -7.60 13.26
CA ALA A 42 -10.03 -7.35 13.32
C ALA A 42 -10.86 -8.61 13.02
N LYS A 43 -10.41 -9.46 12.09
CA LYS A 43 -11.06 -10.76 11.85
C LYS A 43 -10.91 -11.73 13.02
N PHE A 44 -9.76 -11.75 13.68
CA PHE A 44 -9.53 -12.57 14.86
C PHE A 44 -10.40 -12.10 16.05
N ASP A 45 -10.54 -10.78 16.22
CA ASP A 45 -11.34 -10.16 17.26
C ASP A 45 -12.86 -10.15 16.95
N HIS A 46 -13.29 -10.77 15.85
CA HIS A 46 -14.67 -10.76 15.33
C HIS A 46 -15.25 -9.36 15.07
N ASP A 47 -14.40 -8.35 14.87
CA ASP A 47 -14.79 -7.00 14.50
C ASP A 47 -14.94 -6.87 12.98
N TYR A 48 -16.05 -7.41 12.48
CA TYR A 48 -16.36 -7.42 11.05
C TYR A 48 -16.51 -6.02 10.45
N LYS A 49 -16.91 -5.02 11.25
CA LYS A 49 -17.05 -3.63 10.81
C LYS A 49 -15.68 -3.04 10.48
N ASN A 50 -14.71 -3.20 11.38
CA ASN A 50 -13.36 -2.71 11.13
C ASN A 50 -12.63 -3.56 10.08
N ALA A 51 -12.81 -4.88 10.05
CA ALA A 51 -12.29 -5.73 8.98
C ALA A 51 -12.74 -5.25 7.59
N ARG A 52 -14.02 -4.90 7.43
CA ARG A 52 -14.56 -4.32 6.18
C ARG A 52 -13.89 -2.99 5.82
N ASN A 53 -13.68 -2.11 6.80
CA ASN A 53 -13.01 -0.82 6.57
C ASN A 53 -11.55 -1.00 6.13
N TYR A 54 -10.81 -1.93 6.76
CA TYR A 54 -9.43 -2.24 6.36
C TYR A 54 -9.38 -2.86 4.97
N ALA A 55 -10.29 -3.78 4.63
CA ALA A 55 -10.40 -4.36 3.30
C ALA A 55 -10.61 -3.29 2.20
N LEU A 56 -11.45 -2.28 2.45
CA LEU A 56 -11.63 -1.14 1.54
C LEU A 56 -10.35 -0.31 1.39
N GLN A 57 -9.63 -0.06 2.47
CA GLN A 57 -8.35 0.66 2.42
C GLN A 57 -7.30 -0.11 1.65
N ILE A 58 -7.21 -1.43 1.85
CA ILE A 58 -6.29 -2.30 1.10
C ILE A 58 -6.55 -2.18 -0.41
N ARG A 59 -7.81 -2.26 -0.86
CA ARG A 59 -8.14 -2.09 -2.29
C ARG A 59 -7.74 -0.71 -2.83
N LYS A 60 -7.94 0.35 -2.04
CA LYS A 60 -7.53 1.71 -2.40
C LYS A 60 -6.02 1.81 -2.57
N PHE A 61 -5.25 1.32 -1.60
CA PHE A 61 -3.79 1.33 -1.69
C PHE A 61 -3.31 0.50 -2.87
N GLN A 62 -3.83 -0.72 -3.07
CA GLN A 62 -3.48 -1.55 -4.23
C GLN A 62 -3.76 -0.83 -5.56
N GLN A 63 -4.91 -0.15 -5.69
CA GLN A 63 -5.21 0.65 -6.88
C GLN A 63 -4.25 1.83 -7.08
N ASP A 64 -3.82 2.45 -5.98
CA ASP A 64 -2.94 3.62 -5.96
C ASP A 64 -1.53 3.27 -6.44
N ILE A 65 -1.03 2.09 -6.07
CA ILE A 65 0.26 1.55 -6.52
C ILE A 65 0.15 0.62 -7.75
N GLY A 66 -1.03 0.52 -8.37
CA GLY A 66 -1.24 -0.26 -9.59
C GLY A 66 -1.19 -1.79 -9.42
N LEU A 67 -1.32 -2.29 -8.18
CA LEU A 67 -1.43 -3.71 -7.90
C LEU A 67 -2.85 -4.23 -8.16
N LYS A 68 -2.92 -5.54 -8.42
CA LYS A 68 -4.19 -6.27 -8.46
C LYS A 68 -4.89 -6.17 -7.10
N GLN A 69 -6.14 -5.73 -7.10
CA GLN A 69 -6.95 -5.67 -5.90
C GLN A 69 -7.20 -7.07 -5.35
N ALA A 70 -7.02 -7.24 -4.04
CA ALA A 70 -7.33 -8.48 -3.35
C ALA A 70 -8.85 -8.67 -3.23
N ASN A 71 -9.27 -9.93 -3.25
CA ASN A 71 -10.66 -10.31 -3.03
C ASN A 71 -10.91 -10.48 -1.54
N PHE A 72 -11.98 -9.87 -1.06
CA PHE A 72 -12.37 -9.83 0.33
C PHE A 72 -13.82 -10.33 0.44
N PRO A 73 -14.09 -11.49 1.06
CA PRO A 73 -15.43 -12.07 1.09
C PRO A 73 -16.45 -11.13 1.75
N GLU A 74 -16.05 -10.42 2.81
CA GLU A 74 -16.87 -9.41 3.49
C GLU A 74 -17.22 -8.17 2.64
N LEU A 75 -16.55 -7.97 1.49
CA LEU A 75 -16.91 -6.92 0.53
C LEU A 75 -17.82 -7.42 -0.59
N VAL A 76 -17.88 -8.72 -0.84
CA VAL A 76 -18.67 -9.32 -1.92
C VAL A 76 -20.13 -9.52 -1.50
N GLU A 77 -20.39 -9.89 -0.24
CA GLU A 77 -21.76 -10.10 0.26
C GLU A 77 -22.59 -8.80 0.34
N SER A 78 -21.96 -7.62 0.27
CA SER A 78 -22.68 -6.34 0.21
C SER A 78 -23.22 -5.98 -1.18
N THR A 79 -22.89 -6.75 -2.24
CA THR A 79 -23.28 -6.44 -3.63
C THR A 79 -24.30 -7.42 -4.20
N VAL A 80 -25.03 -8.14 -3.34
CA VAL A 80 -26.22 -8.91 -3.72
C VAL A 80 -27.34 -8.58 -2.74
N LYS A 81 -27.94 -7.40 -2.88
CA LYS A 81 -29.36 -7.15 -2.57
C LYS A 81 -29.78 -5.76 -3.05
N GLN A 82 -30.81 -5.82 -3.92
CA GLN A 82 -31.67 -4.77 -4.49
C GLN A 82 -31.17 -4.09 -5.76
#